data_AF-A0A950NN74-F1
#
_entry.id   AF-A0A950NN74-F1
#
_cell.length_a   1.000
_cell.length_b   1.000
_cell.length_c   1.000
_cell.angle_alpha   90.00
_cell.angle_beta   90.00
_cell.angle_gamma   90.00
#
_symmetry.space_group_name_H-M   'P 1'
#
loop_
_entity.id
_entity.type
_entity.pdbx_description
1 polymer ?
#
loop_
_entity_poly.entity_id
_entity_poly.type
_entity_poly.pdbx_seq_one_letter_code
_entity_poly.pdbx_strand_id
1 'polypeptide(L)' 'MRILVVDDEPAVRRAVERALHLEGYEVGLAADGADALQQLATTP' A
#
# COMPACT_ATOMS: atom_id res chain seq x y z
N MET A 1 -5.82 -11.71 -2.00
CA MET A 1 -4.90 -11.00 -2.92
C MET A 1 -4.37 -9.79 -2.16
N ARG A 2 -3.06 -9.58 -2.14
CA ARG A 2 -2.43 -8.47 -1.42
C ARG A 2 -2.01 -7.38 -2.39
N ILE A 3 -2.29 -6.12 -2.05
CA ILE A 3 -2.00 -4.95 -2.89
C ILE A 3 -1.08 -4.03 -2.09
N LEU A 4 0.01 -3.55 -2.72
CA LEU A 4 0.87 -2.52 -2.15
C LEU A 4 0.60 -1.20 -2.88
N VAL A 5 0.13 -0.20 -2.14
CA VAL A 5 -0.14 1.14 -2.67
C VAL A 5 1.06 2.03 -2.35
N VAL A 6 1.65 2.60 -3.40
CA VAL A 6 2.80 3.51 -3.30
C VAL A 6 2.36 4.88 -3.80
N ASP A 7 2.36 5.85 -2.90
CA ASP A 7 1.94 7.22 -3.19
C ASP A 7 2.62 8.14 -2.18
N ASP A 8 3.18 9.27 -2.62
CA ASP A 8 3.87 10.23 -1.75
C ASP A 8 2.89 11.10 -0.95
N GLU A 9 1.65 11.25 -1.43
CA GLU A 9 0.62 12.05 -0.78
C GLU A 9 -0.16 11.23 0.27
N PRO A 10 -0.07 11.58 1.58
CA PRO A 10 -0.71 10.79 2.64
C PRO A 10 -2.25 10.73 2.54
N ALA A 11 -2.87 11.77 2.01
CA ALA A 11 -4.32 11.84 1.87
C ALA A 11 -4.83 10.86 0.81
N VAL A 12 -4.18 10.81 -0.35
CA VAL A 12 -4.50 9.90 -1.45
C VAL A 12 -4.25 8.45 -1.03
N ARG A 13 -3.07 8.18 -0.46
CA ARG A 13 -2.71 6.84 0.02
C ARG A 13 -3.74 6.23 0.97
N ARG A 14 -4.23 7.01 1.94
CA ARG A 14 -5.28 6.58 2.90
C ARG A 14 -6.66 6.46 2.27
N ALA A 15 -6.95 7.22 1.21
CA ALA A 15 -8.21 7.08 0.48
C ALA A 15 -8.25 5.75 -0.29
N VAL A 16 -7.15 5.42 -0.98
CA VAL A 16 -7.01 4.17 -1.74
C VAL A 16 -7.00 2.95 -0.81
N GLU A 17 -6.29 3.01 0.31
CA GLU A 17 -6.31 1.95 1.33
C GLU A 17 -7.74 1.59 1.77
N ARG A 18 -8.53 2.60 2.13
CA ARG A 18 -9.90 2.40 2.61
C ARG A 18 -10.78 1.80 1.51
N ALA A 19 -10.66 2.27 0.27
CA ALA A 19 -11.42 1.73 -0.84
C ALA A 19 -11.12 0.23 -1.08
N LEU A 20 -9.84 -0.13 -1.11
CA LEU A 20 -9.41 -1.51 -1.35
C LEU A 20 -9.71 -2.44 -0.17
N HIS A 21 -9.62 -1.96 1.07
CA HIS A 21 -10.06 -2.72 2.25
C HIS A 21 -11.56 -3.00 2.23
N LEU A 22 -12.39 -2.06 1.77
CA LEU A 22 -13.83 -2.27 1.62
C LEU A 22 -14.16 -3.35 0.58
N GLU A 23 -13.30 -3.53 -0.42
CA GLU A 23 -13.40 -4.61 -1.41
C GLU A 23 -12.85 -5.95 -0.91
N GLY A 24 -12.31 -6.01 0.30
CA GLY A 24 -11.82 -7.24 0.94
C GLY A 24 -10.37 -7.60 0.60
N TYR A 25 -9.59 -6.67 0.08
CA TYR A 25 -8.16 -6.86 -0.15
C TYR A 25 -7.33 -6.59 1.10
N GLU A 26 -6.20 -7.27 1.23
CA GLU A 26 -5.16 -6.89 2.17
C GLU A 26 -4.29 -5.81 1.54
N VAL A 27 -4.18 -4.66 2.20
CA VAL A 27 -3.48 -3.50 1.64
C VAL A 27 -2.25 -3.15 2.47
N GLY A 28 -1.09 -3.08 1.81
CA GLY A 28 0.12 -2.46 2.33
C GLY A 28 0.26 -1.04 1.81
N LEU A 29 0.88 -0.16 2.60
CA LEU A 29 1.14 1.22 2.21
C LEU A 29 2.64 1.50 2.23
N ALA A 30 3.13 2.13 1.16
CA ALA A 30 4.47 2.68 1.10
C ALA A 30 4.44 4.17 0.75
N ALA A 31 5.30 4.96 1.39
CA ALA A 31 5.39 6.39 1.14
C ALA A 31 6.23 6.73 -0.10
N ASP A 32 7.11 5.81 -0.52
CA ASP A 32 7.97 5.96 -1.68
C ASP A 32 8.42 4.59 -2.22
N GLY A 33 9.19 4.61 -3.30
CA GLY A 33 9.68 3.40 -3.95
C GLY A 33 10.69 2.60 -3.11
N ALA A 34 11.49 3.24 -2.27
CA ALA A 34 12.48 2.54 -1.44
C ALA A 34 11.78 1.77 -0.31
N ASP A 35 10.82 2.41 0.35
CA ASP A 35 9.93 1.77 1.32
C ASP A 35 9.14 0.62 0.69
N ALA A 36 8.61 0.83 -0.51
CA ALA A 36 7.88 -0.22 -1.24
C ALA A 36 8.74 -1.44 -1.54
N LEU A 37 9.96 -1.23 -2.05
CA LEU A 37 10.90 -2.32 -2.35
C LEU A 37 11.33 -3.06 -1.07
N GLN A 38 11.54 -2.34 0.04
CA GLN A 38 11.85 -2.96 1.32
C GLN A 38 10.70 -3.86 1.80
N GLN A 39 9.45 -3.38 1.70
CA GLN A 39 8.27 -4.15 2.11
C GLN A 39 8.08 -5.42 1.27
N LEU A 40 8.31 -5.32 -0.05
CA LEU A 40 8.31 -6.47 -0.96
C LEU A 40 9.42 -7.47 -0.65
N ALA A 41 10.59 -7.01 -0.19
CA ALA A 41 11.69 -7.90 0.19
C ALA A 41 11.44 -8.63 1.53
N THR A 42 10.72 -8.00 2.46
CA THR A 42 10.41 -8.57 3.79
C THR A 42 9.17 -9.46 3.82
N THR A 43 8.30 -9.37 2.80
CA THR A 43 7.09 -10.20 2.71
C THR A 43 7.29 -11.24 1.61
N PRO A 44 7.37 -12.55 1.95
CA PRO A 44 7.49 -13.62 0.97
C PRO A 44 6.21 -13.83 0.14
#